data_AF-A0A1H8YPE1-F1
#
_entry.id   AF-A0A1H8YPE1-F1
#
_cell.length_a   1.000
_cell.length_b   1.000
_cell.length_c   1.000
_cell.angle_alpha   90.00
_cell.angle_beta   90.00
_cell.angle_gamma   90.00
#
_symmetry.space_group_name_H-M   'P 1'
#
loop_
_entity.id
_entity.type
_entity.pdbx_description
1 polymer ?
#
loop_
_entity_poly.entity_id
_entity_poly.type
_entity_poly.pdbx_seq_one_letter_code
_entity_poly.pdbx_strand_id
1 'polypeptide(L)'
;MASAREVRARLRKKAADERRQREEAAVLVNEAAAIAVKARADHNAALRKVFEAALKPEVDEERAAMLRELLDAALAGSPKVVEAERAAGRAVLAAGVLKVPQTELAEVTEQRVEVLRRWTQLVPQDKANSGTGSAAEPGAGASEPSGASGLGSRPGSEPAEVDAAAVTAGPMFGDRGDVAAAG
;
A
#
# COMPACT_ATOMS: atom_id res chain seq x y z
N MET A 1 -48.78 -5.43 -10.53
CA MET A 1 -48.57 -4.10 -9.92
C MET A 1 -48.37 -4.29 -8.43
N ALA A 2 -47.29 -3.78 -7.83
CA ALA A 2 -47.12 -3.83 -6.38
C ALA A 2 -48.08 -2.86 -5.68
N SER A 3 -48.65 -3.22 -4.53
CA SER A 3 -49.57 -2.31 -3.82
C SER A 3 -48.83 -1.11 -3.21
N ALA A 4 -49.53 0.00 -3.00
CA ALA A 4 -48.96 1.18 -2.33
C ALA A 4 -48.46 0.88 -0.90
N ARG A 5 -48.98 -0.18 -0.26
CA ARG A 5 -48.51 -0.68 1.04
C ARG A 5 -47.15 -1.38 0.90
N GLU A 6 -46.98 -2.26 -0.09
CA GLU A 6 -45.70 -2.92 -0.38
C GLU A 6 -44.61 -1.90 -0.75
N VAL A 7 -44.93 -0.88 -1.55
CA VAL A 7 -43.96 0.17 -1.92
C VAL A 7 -43.47 0.90 -0.67
N ARG A 8 -44.38 1.32 0.24
CA ARG A 8 -44.00 1.95 1.52
C ARG A 8 -43.19 1.02 2.43
N ALA A 9 -43.52 -0.27 2.47
CA ALA A 9 -42.76 -1.26 3.24
C ALA A 9 -41.33 -1.44 2.70
N ARG A 10 -41.17 -1.56 1.38
CA ARG A 10 -39.85 -1.64 0.72
C ARG A 10 -39.01 -0.39 0.96
N LEU A 11 -39.60 0.81 0.90
CA LEU A 11 -38.90 2.07 1.19
C LEU A 11 -38.42 2.14 2.64
N ARG A 12 -39.26 1.75 3.62
CA ARG A 12 -38.86 1.69 5.03
C ARG A 12 -37.74 0.70 5.27
N LYS A 13 -37.81 -0.50 4.67
CA LYS A 13 -36.74 -1.49 4.75
C LYS A 13 -35.43 -0.94 4.19
N LYS A 14 -35.46 -0.36 2.98
CA LYS A 14 -34.28 0.23 2.35
C LYS A 14 -33.64 1.32 3.22
N ALA A 15 -34.45 2.20 3.83
CA ALA A 15 -33.94 3.24 4.72
C ALA A 15 -33.29 2.67 6.01
N ALA A 16 -33.81 1.55 6.55
CA ALA A 16 -33.20 0.86 7.68
C ALA A 16 -31.89 0.14 7.29
N ASP A 17 -31.88 -0.53 6.13
CA ASP A 17 -30.69 -1.19 5.58
C ASP A 17 -29.57 -0.15 5.27
N GLU A 18 -29.91 0.98 4.64
CA GLU A 18 -28.98 2.10 4.39
C GLU A 18 -28.43 2.71 5.70
N ARG A 19 -29.27 2.87 6.73
CA ARG A 19 -28.82 3.34 8.05
C ARG A 19 -27.82 2.36 8.67
N ARG A 20 -28.15 1.07 8.67
CA ARG A 20 -27.30 0.01 9.22
C ARG A 20 -25.94 -0.03 8.50
N GLN A 21 -25.93 0.11 7.16
CA GLN A 21 -24.68 0.16 6.38
C GLN A 21 -23.79 1.35 6.78
N ARG A 22 -24.35 2.53 7.10
CA ARG A 22 -23.58 3.67 7.59
C ARG A 22 -23.00 3.42 8.98
N GLU A 23 -23.79 2.85 9.88
CA GLU A 23 -23.34 2.49 11.24
C GLU A 23 -22.21 1.45 11.18
N GLU A 24 -22.35 0.39 10.38
CA GLU A 24 -21.31 -0.62 10.14
C GLU A 24 -20.04 0.00 9.51
N ALA A 25 -20.19 0.93 8.55
CA ALA A 25 -19.05 1.62 7.96
C ALA A 25 -18.31 2.54 8.95
N ALA A 26 -19.03 3.23 9.85
CA ALA A 26 -18.42 4.04 10.90
C ALA A 26 -17.62 3.17 11.88
N VAL A 27 -18.12 1.98 12.25
CA VAL A 27 -17.39 1.00 13.07
C VAL A 27 -16.12 0.53 12.36
N LEU A 28 -16.20 0.14 11.08
CA LEU A 28 -15.03 -0.29 10.30
C LEU A 28 -13.96 0.81 10.15
N VAL A 29 -14.38 2.07 10.00
CA VAL A 29 -13.46 3.21 9.99
C VAL A 29 -12.79 3.39 11.34
N ASN A 30 -13.51 3.20 12.45
CA ASN A 30 -12.95 3.28 13.80
C ASN A 30 -11.94 2.16 14.09
N GLU A 31 -12.28 0.91 13.77
CA GLU A 31 -11.37 -0.22 13.91
C GLU A 31 -10.07 -0.02 13.10
N ALA A 32 -10.19 0.42 11.84
CA ALA A 32 -9.03 0.70 11.00
C ALA A 32 -8.21 1.90 11.51
N ALA A 33 -8.86 2.95 12.01
CA ALA A 33 -8.21 4.11 12.62
C ALA A 33 -7.43 3.72 13.88
N ALA A 34 -8.03 2.94 14.78
CA ALA A 34 -7.39 2.44 15.99
C ALA A 34 -6.15 1.58 15.67
N ILE A 35 -6.23 0.71 14.65
CA ILE A 35 -5.09 -0.07 14.16
C ILE A 35 -3.98 0.84 13.62
N ALA A 36 -4.31 1.85 12.81
CA ALA A 36 -3.34 2.79 12.25
C ALA A 36 -2.64 3.64 13.33
N VAL A 37 -3.40 4.18 14.29
CA VAL A 37 -2.88 4.93 15.43
C VAL A 37 -1.97 4.05 16.29
N LYS A 38 -2.41 2.83 16.63
CA LYS A 38 -1.62 1.88 17.40
C LYS A 38 -0.33 1.50 16.66
N ALA A 39 -0.39 1.17 15.37
CA ALA A 39 0.79 0.83 14.59
C ALA A 39 1.83 1.97 14.58
N ARG A 40 1.38 3.22 14.44
CA ARG A 40 2.25 4.40 14.53
C ARG A 40 2.83 4.59 15.93
N ALA A 41 2.04 4.38 16.99
CA ALA A 41 2.50 4.46 18.38
C ALA A 41 3.54 3.39 18.72
N ASP A 42 3.28 2.12 18.37
CA ASP A 42 4.17 0.97 18.58
C ASP A 42 5.50 1.16 17.82
N HIS A 43 5.45 1.65 16.57
CA HIS A 43 6.63 1.97 15.77
C HIS A 43 7.46 3.10 16.41
N ASN A 44 6.81 4.19 16.84
CA ASN A 44 7.48 5.30 17.52
C ASN A 44 8.15 4.85 18.84
N ALA A 45 7.48 3.96 19.60
CA ALA A 45 8.03 3.40 20.84
C ALA A 45 9.25 2.49 20.58
N ALA A 46 9.18 1.64 19.54
CA ALA A 46 10.29 0.81 19.11
C ALA A 46 11.51 1.65 18.68
N LEU A 47 11.29 2.70 17.89
CA LEU A 47 12.36 3.61 17.46
C LEU A 47 13.01 4.36 18.63
N ARG A 48 12.21 4.90 19.57
CA ARG A 48 12.76 5.54 20.78
C ARG A 48 13.64 4.58 21.57
N LYS A 49 13.20 3.34 21.78
CA LYS A 49 13.99 2.31 22.48
C LYS A 49 15.31 1.99 21.77
N VAL A 50 15.32 1.93 20.43
CA VAL A 50 16.55 1.72 19.65
C VAL A 50 17.48 2.93 19.75
N PHE A 51 16.94 4.14 19.65
CA PHE A 51 17.69 5.39 19.76
C PHE A 51 18.31 5.57 21.15
N GLU A 52 17.54 5.36 22.22
CA GLU A 52 18.03 5.35 23.60
C GLU A 52 19.11 4.27 23.85
N ALA A 53 19.01 3.10 23.20
CA ALA A 53 20.06 2.08 23.27
C ALA A 53 21.33 2.51 22.51
N ALA A 54 21.18 3.17 21.36
CA ALA A 54 22.30 3.65 20.54
C ALA A 54 23.08 4.82 21.18
N LEU A 55 22.42 5.61 22.04
CA LEU A 55 23.01 6.72 22.81
C LEU A 55 23.66 6.33 24.15
N LYS A 56 23.57 5.07 24.60
CA LYS A 56 24.19 4.60 25.86
C LYS A 56 25.73 4.51 25.91
N PRO A 57 26.47 4.16 24.85
CA PRO A 57 27.92 4.31 24.86
C PRO A 57 28.30 5.80 24.81
N GLU A 58 29.56 6.15 25.09
CA GLU A 58 30.05 7.50 24.77
C GLU A 58 29.99 7.71 23.26
N VAL A 59 29.06 8.56 22.81
CA VAL A 59 28.80 8.87 21.40
C VAL A 59 29.31 10.27 21.11
N ASP A 60 30.17 10.42 20.12
CA ASP A 60 30.55 11.73 19.58
C ASP A 60 29.34 12.49 18.97
N GLU A 61 29.46 13.81 18.83
CA GLU A 61 28.34 14.63 18.35
C GLU A 61 27.95 14.32 16.90
N GLU A 62 28.89 13.87 16.07
CA GLU A 62 28.65 13.49 14.67
C GLU A 62 27.77 12.24 14.57
N ARG A 63 28.12 11.17 15.31
CA ARG A 63 27.31 9.94 15.38
C ARG A 63 25.97 10.19 16.07
N ALA A 64 25.91 11.10 17.04
CA ALA A 64 24.64 11.52 17.63
C ALA A 64 23.74 12.29 16.64
N ALA A 65 24.31 13.13 15.77
CA ALA A 65 23.58 13.81 14.70
C ALA A 65 23.06 12.81 13.65
N MET A 66 23.91 11.90 13.16
CA MET A 66 23.52 10.85 12.21
C MET A 66 22.41 9.95 12.76
N LEU A 67 22.44 9.60 14.05
CA LEU A 67 21.39 8.82 14.70
C LEU A 67 20.05 9.58 14.79
N ARG A 68 20.06 10.91 14.90
CA ARG A 68 18.85 11.75 14.87
C ARG A 68 18.25 11.80 13.46
N GLU A 69 19.08 12.00 12.44
CA GLU A 69 18.63 11.98 11.04
C GLU A 69 18.02 10.61 10.66
N LEU A 70 18.65 9.51 11.08
CA LEU A 70 18.10 8.16 10.89
C LEU A 70 16.81 7.93 11.69
N LEU A 71 16.67 8.52 12.88
CA LEU A 71 15.42 8.47 13.65
C LEU A 71 14.30 9.22 12.91
N ASP A 72 14.56 10.42 12.42
CA ASP A 72 13.58 11.23 11.69
C ASP A 72 13.16 10.56 10.36
N ALA A 73 14.12 10.01 9.61
CA ALA A 73 13.85 9.21 8.42
C ALA A 73 13.01 7.93 8.74
N ALA A 74 13.31 7.24 9.84
CA ALA A 74 12.58 6.05 10.25
C ALA A 74 11.17 6.38 10.80
N LEU A 75 10.96 7.54 11.41
CA LEU A 75 9.64 8.07 11.80
C LEU A 75 8.77 8.42 10.59
N ALA A 76 9.38 8.76 9.46
CA ALA A 76 8.69 9.14 8.23
C ALA A 76 8.08 7.97 7.45
N GLY A 77 8.65 6.75 7.51
CA GLY A 77 8.44 5.74 6.44
C GLY A 77 8.36 4.26 6.84
N SER A 78 7.78 3.89 7.98
CA SER A 78 7.60 2.46 8.32
C SER A 78 6.53 1.79 7.43
N PRO A 79 6.86 0.70 6.69
CA PRO A 79 5.91 0.09 5.75
C PRO A 79 4.65 -0.43 6.44
N LYS A 80 4.78 -1.03 7.63
CA LYS A 80 3.64 -1.51 8.44
C LYS A 80 2.70 -0.38 8.88
N VAL A 81 3.26 0.80 9.22
CA VAL A 81 2.46 1.98 9.55
C VAL A 81 1.76 2.50 8.30
N VAL A 82 2.47 2.61 7.17
CA VAL A 82 1.90 3.06 5.90
C VAL A 82 0.79 2.12 5.40
N GLU A 83 0.92 0.82 5.57
CA GLU A 83 -0.14 -0.16 5.23
C GLU A 83 -1.38 -0.02 6.12
N ALA A 84 -1.21 0.19 7.43
CA ALA A 84 -2.31 0.42 8.35
C ALA A 84 -3.01 1.77 8.08
N GLU A 85 -2.24 2.85 7.85
CA GLU A 85 -2.78 4.15 7.46
C GLU A 85 -3.52 4.09 6.10
N ARG A 86 -3.03 3.29 5.14
CA ARG A 86 -3.75 3.00 3.89
C ARG A 86 -5.02 2.20 4.10
N ALA A 87 -5.05 1.27 5.05
CA ALA A 87 -6.26 0.51 5.38
C ALA A 87 -7.33 1.44 5.97
N ALA A 88 -6.96 2.33 6.90
CA ALA A 88 -7.84 3.38 7.40
C ALA A 88 -8.32 4.31 6.27
N GLY A 89 -7.42 4.71 5.36
CA GLY A 89 -7.77 5.50 4.17
C GLY A 89 -8.81 4.82 3.28
N ARG A 90 -8.68 3.51 3.02
CA ARG A 90 -9.68 2.74 2.25
C ARG A 90 -11.03 2.66 2.97
N ALA A 91 -11.03 2.49 4.29
CA ALA A 91 -12.26 2.49 5.09
C ALA A 91 -12.97 3.85 5.02
N VAL A 92 -12.24 4.96 5.16
CA VAL A 92 -12.79 6.33 5.05
C VAL A 92 -13.38 6.59 3.66
N LEU A 93 -12.71 6.13 2.59
CA LEU A 93 -13.25 6.22 1.23
C LEU A 93 -14.55 5.41 1.06
N ALA A 94 -14.60 4.18 1.60
CA ALA A 94 -15.80 3.33 1.56
C ALA A 94 -16.98 3.94 2.32
N ALA A 95 -16.75 4.52 3.51
CA ALA A 95 -17.77 5.27 4.26
C ALA A 95 -18.26 6.51 3.50
N GLY A 96 -17.37 7.18 2.74
CA GLY A 96 -17.73 8.27 1.85
C GLY A 96 -18.71 7.88 0.74
N VAL A 97 -18.60 6.67 0.17
CA VAL A 97 -19.56 6.13 -0.81
C VAL A 97 -20.97 6.00 -0.21
N LEU A 98 -21.06 5.65 1.08
CA LEU A 98 -22.32 5.54 1.83
C LEU A 98 -22.85 6.90 2.34
N LYS A 99 -22.17 8.00 1.98
CA LYS A 99 -22.46 9.39 2.38
C LYS A 99 -22.33 9.65 3.88
N VAL A 100 -21.44 8.92 4.57
CA VAL A 100 -21.04 9.27 5.95
C VAL A 100 -20.11 10.48 5.88
N PRO A 101 -20.42 11.62 6.54
CA PRO A 101 -19.59 12.82 6.48
C PRO A 101 -18.30 12.65 7.29
N GLN A 102 -17.21 13.28 6.84
CA GLN A 102 -15.91 13.19 7.53
C GLN A 102 -15.92 13.78 8.94
N THR A 103 -16.86 14.65 9.28
CA THR A 103 -17.06 15.17 10.64
C THR A 103 -17.61 14.10 11.59
N GLU A 104 -18.59 13.31 11.16
CA GLU A 104 -19.14 12.18 11.93
C GLU A 104 -18.06 11.09 12.10
N LEU A 105 -17.26 10.82 11.06
CA LEU A 105 -16.11 9.92 11.19
C LEU A 105 -15.04 10.47 12.15
N ALA A 106 -14.79 11.78 12.17
CA ALA A 106 -13.85 12.40 13.11
C ALA A 106 -14.33 12.28 14.57
N GLU A 107 -15.63 12.47 14.81
CA GLU A 107 -16.24 12.27 16.13
C GLU A 107 -16.17 10.81 16.58
N VAL A 108 -16.51 9.85 15.71
CA VAL A 108 -16.54 8.41 16.04
C VAL A 108 -15.13 7.80 16.22
N THR A 109 -14.10 8.36 15.56
CA THR A 109 -12.72 7.84 15.63
C THR A 109 -11.79 8.62 16.55
N GLU A 110 -12.28 9.71 17.15
CA GLU A 110 -11.48 10.70 17.88
C GLU A 110 -10.30 11.29 17.06
N GLN A 111 -10.30 11.11 15.73
CA GLN A 111 -9.25 11.61 14.84
C GLN A 111 -9.64 12.94 14.20
N ARG A 112 -8.67 13.82 13.97
CA ARG A 112 -8.90 15.06 13.24
C ARG A 112 -9.23 14.78 11.77
N VAL A 113 -10.08 15.61 11.16
CA VAL A 113 -10.45 15.50 9.74
C VAL A 113 -9.21 15.53 8.82
N GLU A 114 -8.17 16.27 9.19
CA GLU A 114 -6.90 16.32 8.45
C GLU A 114 -6.16 14.97 8.46
N VAL A 115 -6.26 14.21 9.55
CA VAL A 115 -5.66 12.86 9.67
C VAL A 115 -6.42 11.89 8.76
N LEU A 116 -7.75 11.92 8.80
CA LEU A 116 -8.60 11.10 7.91
C LEU A 116 -8.33 11.44 6.44
N ARG A 117 -8.23 12.73 6.08
CA ARG A 117 -7.84 13.19 4.73
C ARG A 117 -6.44 12.73 4.35
N ARG A 118 -5.45 12.80 5.24
CA ARG A 118 -4.09 12.31 4.97
C ARG A 118 -4.10 10.81 4.67
N TRP A 119 -4.87 10.02 5.42
CA TRP A 119 -5.00 8.58 5.17
C TRP A 119 -5.64 8.28 3.81
N THR A 120 -6.68 9.02 3.38
CA THR A 120 -7.24 8.81 2.03
C THR A 120 -6.27 9.18 0.91
N GLN A 121 -5.37 10.15 1.13
CA GLN A 121 -4.30 10.52 0.18
C GLN A 121 -3.19 9.46 0.05
N LEU A 122 -3.00 8.59 1.05
CA LEU A 122 -2.03 7.49 0.99
C LEU A 122 -2.52 6.29 0.17
N VAL A 123 -3.82 6.21 -0.09
CA VAL A 123 -4.43 5.17 -0.94
C VAL A 123 -4.10 5.47 -2.40
N PRO A 124 -3.45 4.55 -3.14
CA PRO A 124 -3.26 4.71 -4.57
C PRO A 124 -4.60 4.95 -5.26
N GLN A 125 -4.67 5.96 -6.11
CA GLN A 125 -5.78 6.17 -7.04
C GLN A 125 -5.64 5.14 -8.18
N ASP A 126 -5.76 3.86 -7.85
CA ASP A 126 -5.88 2.80 -8.85
C ASP A 126 -7.08 3.14 -9.74
N LYS A 127 -6.81 3.18 -11.05
CA LYS A 127 -7.65 3.82 -12.07
C LYS A 127 -9.13 3.51 -11.86
N ALA A 128 -9.89 4.50 -11.40
CA ALA A 128 -11.36 4.45 -11.28
C ALA A 128 -12.11 4.38 -12.64
N ASN A 129 -11.40 4.03 -13.71
CA ASN A 129 -11.90 3.74 -15.05
C ASN A 129 -11.54 2.29 -15.42
N SER A 130 -12.25 1.32 -14.82
CA SER A 130 -12.31 -0.05 -15.34
C SER A 130 -13.72 -0.62 -15.22
N GLY A 131 -14.49 -0.48 -16.30
CA GLY A 131 -15.51 -1.45 -16.68
C GLY A 131 -16.75 -1.53 -15.79
N THR A 132 -17.73 -0.65 -16.02
CA THR A 132 -19.12 -1.09 -15.97
C THR A 132 -19.40 -1.94 -17.21
N GLY A 133 -19.76 -3.22 -17.03
CA GLY A 133 -20.00 -4.19 -18.10
C GLY A 133 -19.24 -5.50 -17.83
N SER A 134 -19.79 -6.69 -18.06
CA SER A 134 -21.11 -7.05 -18.58
C SER A 134 -21.57 -8.36 -17.93
N ALA A 135 -22.86 -8.67 -18.03
CA ALA A 135 -23.39 -9.98 -17.65
C ALA A 135 -22.84 -11.09 -18.56
N ALA A 136 -22.58 -12.26 -17.96
CA ALA A 136 -22.51 -13.55 -18.64
C ALA A 136 -23.17 -14.61 -17.72
N GLU A 137 -23.87 -15.56 -18.32
CA GLU A 137 -24.79 -16.49 -17.65
C GLU A 137 -24.10 -17.61 -16.84
N PRO A 138 -24.81 -18.26 -15.90
CA PRO A 138 -24.39 -19.52 -15.31
C PRO A 138 -24.66 -20.69 -16.27
N GLY A 139 -23.67 -21.05 -17.08
CA GLY A 139 -23.69 -22.22 -17.98
C GLY A 139 -22.88 -23.40 -17.42
N ALA A 140 -23.45 -24.60 -17.42
CA ALA A 140 -22.83 -25.81 -16.87
C ALA A 140 -21.75 -26.43 -17.77
N GLY A 141 -20.82 -27.22 -17.18
CA GLY A 141 -19.91 -28.08 -17.93
C GLY A 141 -18.74 -28.60 -17.09
N ALA A 142 -18.66 -29.92 -16.89
CA ALA A 142 -17.53 -30.56 -16.21
C ALA A 142 -16.35 -30.80 -17.17
N SER A 143 -15.12 -30.87 -16.64
CA SER A 143 -14.17 -32.00 -16.79
C SER A 143 -12.75 -31.62 -16.35
N GLU A 144 -12.13 -32.45 -15.51
CA GLU A 144 -10.65 -32.56 -15.47
C GLU A 144 -10.16 -33.22 -16.78
N PRO A 145 -8.85 -33.16 -17.12
CA PRO A 145 -7.98 -34.23 -16.61
C PRO A 145 -6.55 -33.81 -16.25
N SER A 146 -6.00 -34.50 -15.25
CA SER A 146 -4.57 -34.71 -15.09
C SER A 146 -4.13 -35.96 -15.86
N GLY A 147 -2.86 -36.04 -16.31
CA GLY A 147 -2.21 -37.34 -16.63
C GLY A 147 -1.84 -37.63 -18.09
N ALA A 148 -0.60 -37.25 -18.43
CA ALA A 148 0.42 -38.04 -19.16
C ALA A 148 0.04 -39.07 -20.27
N SER A 149 0.63 -38.90 -21.47
CA SER A 149 1.72 -39.77 -22.00
C SER A 149 1.82 -39.73 -23.53
N GLY A 150 3.04 -39.81 -24.07
CA GLY A 150 3.27 -40.36 -25.42
C GLY A 150 4.41 -39.77 -26.24
N LEU A 151 5.51 -40.54 -26.35
CA LEU A 151 6.46 -40.58 -27.49
C LEU A 151 7.26 -39.27 -27.78
N GLY A 152 8.58 -39.26 -28.00
CA GLY A 152 9.60 -40.31 -28.11
C GLY A 152 10.81 -39.75 -28.88
N SER A 153 12.02 -40.27 -28.61
CA SER A 153 13.27 -40.05 -29.40
C SER A 153 14.04 -38.71 -29.27
N ARG A 154 15.07 -38.70 -28.41
CA ARG A 154 16.46 -38.24 -28.74
C ARG A 154 17.14 -39.38 -29.58
N PRO A 155 18.36 -39.25 -30.18
CA PRO A 155 19.45 -38.29 -29.90
C PRO A 155 20.21 -37.71 -31.12
N GLY A 156 21.24 -36.90 -30.86
CA GLY A 156 22.23 -36.42 -31.84
C GLY A 156 23.40 -35.68 -31.17
N SER A 157 24.59 -36.29 -31.23
CA SER A 157 25.93 -35.84 -30.77
C SER A 157 26.42 -34.57 -31.51
N GLU A 158 27.45 -33.79 -31.12
CA GLU A 158 28.34 -33.67 -29.93
C GLU A 158 29.09 -32.28 -29.98
N PRO A 159 30.04 -31.91 -29.09
CA PRO A 159 30.43 -30.52 -28.86
C PRO A 159 31.64 -30.00 -29.67
N ALA A 160 31.94 -28.71 -29.52
CA ALA A 160 33.28 -28.15 -29.75
C ALA A 160 33.58 -27.03 -28.72
N GLU A 161 34.59 -27.25 -27.88
CA GLU A 161 35.26 -26.21 -27.08
C GLU A 161 36.31 -25.49 -27.94
N VAL A 162 36.56 -24.21 -27.64
CA VAL A 162 37.93 -23.65 -27.66
C VAL A 162 38.02 -22.50 -26.66
N ASP A 163 39.25 -22.23 -26.23
CA ASP A 163 39.62 -21.75 -24.90
C ASP A 163 40.37 -20.39 -24.95
N ALA A 164 40.81 -19.91 -23.77
CA ALA A 164 41.88 -18.94 -23.52
C ALA A 164 41.56 -17.41 -23.63
N ALA A 165 41.16 -16.86 -22.47
CA ALA A 165 42.00 -16.02 -21.57
C ALA A 165 42.74 -14.73 -22.05
N ALA A 166 43.19 -13.96 -21.03
CA ALA A 166 43.93 -12.68 -21.02
C ALA A 166 43.09 -11.42 -21.35
N VAL A 167 42.92 -10.40 -20.49
CA VAL A 167 43.83 -9.63 -19.59
C VAL A 167 44.66 -8.57 -20.32
N THR A 168 44.27 -7.30 -20.14
CA THR A 168 45.08 -6.05 -20.13
C THR A 168 44.09 -4.92 -19.79
N ALA A 169 44.22 -4.13 -18.71
CA ALA A 169 45.27 -3.15 -18.37
C ALA A 169 45.33 -1.99 -19.38
N GLY A 170 45.02 -0.76 -18.93
CA GLY A 170 45.01 0.46 -19.77
C GLY A 170 46.26 1.34 -19.64
N PRO A 171 46.31 2.46 -20.39
CA PRO A 171 46.76 3.77 -19.88
C PRO A 171 45.75 4.90 -20.21
N MET A 172 45.59 6.02 -19.48
CA MET A 172 46.50 7.12 -19.05
C MET A 172 46.84 8.17 -20.14
N PHE A 173 46.62 9.47 -19.83
CA PHE A 173 46.84 10.70 -20.64
C PHE A 173 45.98 10.83 -21.93
N GLY A 174 45.48 11.99 -22.40
CA GLY A 174 45.45 13.41 -21.96
C GLY A 174 44.32 14.12 -22.76
N ASP A 175 44.16 15.45 -22.89
CA ASP A 175 44.81 16.66 -22.33
C ASP A 175 43.84 17.88 -22.46
N ARG A 176 44.19 19.04 -21.88
CA ARG A 176 43.68 20.44 -22.04
C ARG A 176 42.37 20.76 -22.82
N GLY A 177 41.57 21.62 -22.21
CA GLY A 177 40.44 22.34 -22.83
C GLY A 177 40.09 23.65 -22.10
N ASP A 178 41.06 24.54 -21.95
CA ASP A 178 40.89 25.87 -21.33
C ASP A 178 40.26 26.85 -22.34
N VAL A 179 39.10 27.44 -22.02
CA VAL A 179 38.50 28.53 -22.80
C VAL A 179 37.88 29.56 -21.85
N ALA A 180 38.66 30.61 -21.56
CA ALA A 180 38.16 31.85 -21.00
C ALA A 180 37.53 32.76 -22.08
N ALA A 181 36.80 33.78 -21.60
CA ALA A 181 36.28 34.96 -22.31
C ALA A 181 35.08 34.78 -23.28
N ALA A 182 33.91 35.25 -22.84
CA ALA A 182 33.36 36.55 -23.27
C ALA A 182 32.06 36.88 -22.50
N GLY A 183 31.95 38.10 -21.96
CA GLY A 183 30.77 38.57 -21.19
C GLY A 183 31.16 39.58 -20.11
#